data_AF-A0A329XGY6-F1
#
_entry.id   AF-A0A329XGY6-F1
#
_cell.length_a   1.000
_cell.length_b   1.000
_cell.length_c   1.000
_cell.angle_alpha   90.00
_cell.angle_beta   90.00
_cell.angle_gamma   90.00
#
_symmetry.space_group_name_H-M   'P 1'
#
loop_
_entity.id
_entity.type
_entity.pdbx_description
1 polymer ?
#
loop_
_entity_poly.entity_id
_entity_poly.type
_entity_poly.pdbx_seq_one_letter_code
_entity_poly.pdbx_strand_id
1 'polypeptide(L)' 'MRRGRRRVVALSPQDAVRVARGEAPQAQAEAERRRGTDALTDARSREGGLNGREGSDRANDARLLREVPPHWG' A
#
# COMPACT_ATOMS: atom_id res chain seq x y z
N MET A 1 -0.42 -28.68 8.81
CA MET A 1 0.05 -27.55 9.64
C MET A 1 0.93 -26.64 8.80
N ARG A 2 0.51 -25.41 8.47
CA ARG A 2 1.36 -24.46 7.72
C ARG A 2 2.44 -23.92 8.66
N ARG A 3 3.67 -24.41 8.49
CA ARG A 3 4.83 -23.91 9.22
C ARG A 3 5.12 -22.49 8.71
N GLY A 4 4.78 -21.47 9.49
CA GLY A 4 5.04 -20.07 9.15
C GLY A 4 6.53 -19.84 8.94
N ARG A 5 6.89 -19.16 7.84
CA ARG A 5 8.28 -18.76 7.59
C ARG A 5 8.64 -17.66 8.60
N ARG A 6 9.56 -17.96 9.51
CA ARG A 6 10.09 -16.99 10.47
C ARG A 6 11.11 -16.12 9.75
N ARG A 7 10.81 -14.83 9.56
CA ARG A 7 11.76 -13.87 9.00
C ARG A 7 12.66 -13.35 10.13
N VAL A 8 13.97 -13.46 9.94
CA VAL A 8 14.97 -12.89 10.85
C VAL A 8 15.51 -11.63 10.18
N VAL A 9 15.46 -10.51 10.91
CA VAL A 9 15.92 -9.19 10.44
C VAL A 9 17.04 -8.75 11.37
N ALA A 10 18.15 -8.25 10.81
CA ALA A 10 19.19 -7.63 11.61
C ALA A 10 18.67 -6.29 12.14
N LEU A 11 18.52 -6.16 13.45
CA LEU A 11 18.12 -4.92 14.12
C LEU A 11 19.37 -4.14 14.54
N SER A 12 19.29 -2.81 14.44
CA SER A 12 20.24 -1.93 15.13
C SER A 12 20.20 -2.19 16.65
N PRO A 13 21.29 -2.01 17.40
CA PRO A 13 21.29 -2.17 18.86
C PRO A 13 20.20 -1.34 19.55
N GLN A 14 19.92 -0.13 19.06
CA GLN A 14 18.87 0.74 19.60
C GLN A 14 17.47 0.17 19.35
N ASP A 15 17.23 -0.37 18.16
CA ASP A 15 15.96 -1.03 17.83
C ASP A 15 15.78 -2.33 18.58
N ALA A 16 16.85 -3.08 18.86
CA ALA A 16 16.77 -4.29 19.69
C ALA A 16 16.29 -3.97 21.11
N VAL A 17 16.76 -2.86 21.71
CA VAL A 17 16.28 -2.39 23.03
C VAL A 17 14.81 -1.97 22.96
N ARG A 18 14.38 -1.27 21.92
CA ARG A 18 12.98 -0.89 21.71
C ARG A 18 12.07 -2.10 21.58
N VAL A 19 12.44 -3.04 20.70
CA VAL A 19 11.68 -4.29 20.51
C VAL A 19 11.61 -5.12 21.78
N ALA A 20 12.70 -5.17 22.56
CA ALA A 20 12.69 -5.85 23.87
C ALA A 20 11.73 -5.21 24.88
N ARG A 21 11.45 -3.90 24.76
CA ARG A 21 10.44 -3.18 25.53
C ARG A 21 9.02 -3.29 24.95
N GLY A 22 8.86 -3.95 23.80
CA GLY A 22 7.59 -4.05 23.08
C GLY A 22 7.30 -2.83 22.18
N GLU A 23 8.24 -1.92 22.00
CA GLU A 23 8.12 -0.80 21.09
C GLU A 23 8.46 -1.21 19.66
N ALA A 24 7.89 -0.51 18.68
CA ALA A 24 8.20 -0.71 17.27
C ALA A 24 9.63 -0.23 16.96
N PRO A 25 10.38 -0.93 16.08
CA PRO A 25 11.63 -0.41 15.52
C PRO A 25 11.40 0.97 14.90
N GLN A 26 12.41 1.83 14.94
CA GLN A 26 12.33 3.17 14.39
C GLN A 26 11.93 3.17 12.91
N ALA A 27 12.47 2.25 12.12
CA ALA A 27 12.12 2.11 10.70
C ALA A 27 10.62 1.79 10.48
N GLN A 28 10.02 1.00 11.37
CA GLN A 28 8.59 0.68 11.33
C GLN A 28 7.77 1.91 11.71
N ALA A 29 8.15 2.61 12.78
CA ALA A 29 7.47 3.83 13.23
C ALA A 29 7.53 4.96 12.19
N GLU A 30 8.68 5.12 11.51
CA GLU A 30 8.83 6.09 10.42
C GLU A 30 8.02 5.70 9.18
N ALA A 31 7.98 4.42 8.82
CA ALA A 31 7.15 3.93 7.74
C ALA A 31 5.66 4.21 8.02
N GLU A 32 5.21 4.00 9.25
CA GLU A 32 3.85 4.31 9.68
C GLU A 32 3.54 5.82 9.62
N ARG A 33 4.46 6.68 10.06
CA ARG A 33 4.31 8.14 9.90
C ARG A 33 4.20 8.55 8.43
N ARG A 34 5.01 7.96 7.55
CA ARG A 34 4.98 8.26 6.10
C ARG A 34 3.68 7.80 5.44
N ARG A 35 3.11 6.67 5.88
CA ARG A 35 1.83 6.16 5.35
C ARG A 35 0.69 7.17 5.49
N GLY A 36 0.67 7.95 6.58
CA GLY A 36 -0.36 8.98 6.78
C GLY A 36 -0.20 10.24 5.93
N THR A 37 0.94 10.43 5.24
CA THR A 37 1.23 11.64 4.45
C THR A 37 1.04 11.42 2.95
N ASP A 38 1.12 10.17 2.48
CA ASP A 38 1.01 9.84 1.07
C ASP A 38 -0.38 9.30 0.71
N ALA A 39 -1.16 10.11 -0.01
CA ALA A 39 -2.50 9.76 -0.47
C ALA A 39 -2.54 8.48 -1.33
N LEU A 40 -1.47 8.18 -2.08
CA LEU A 40 -1.39 6.95 -2.89
C LEU A 40 -1.19 5.71 -2.00
N THR A 41 -0.34 5.81 -0.98
CA THR A 41 -0.12 4.73 -0.03
C THR A 41 -1.33 4.49 0.88
N ASP A 42 -2.05 5.54 1.27
CA ASP A 42 -3.31 5.45 2.01
C ASP A 42 -4.39 4.75 1.17
N ALA A 43 -4.60 5.19 -0.08
CA ALA A 43 -5.53 4.56 -1.02
C ALA A 43 -5.20 3.08 -1.31
N ARG A 44 -3.91 2.69 -1.26
CA ARG A 44 -3.47 1.30 -1.44
C ARG A 44 -3.66 0.45 -0.17
N SER A 45 -3.69 1.07 1.01
CA SER A 45 -3.78 0.39 2.31
C SER A 45 -5.22 0.21 2.77
N ARG A 46 -6.16 1.07 2.32
CA ARG A 46 -7.59 0.85 2.48
C ARG A 46 -8.00 -0.40 1.70
N GLU A 47 -8.62 -1.34 2.40
CA GLU A 47 -9.08 -2.66 1.94
C GLU A 47 -9.43 -2.70 0.44
N GLY A 48 -8.69 -3.51 -0.33
CA GLY A 48 -8.96 -3.74 -1.76
C GLY A 48 -8.32 -2.75 -2.73
N GLY A 49 -7.06 -2.37 -2.50
CA GLY A 49 -6.32 -1.46 -3.38
C GLY A 49 -6.51 -1.76 -4.88
N LEU A 50 -6.97 -0.75 -5.63
CA LEU A 50 -7.22 -0.64 -7.09
C LEU A 50 -7.98 -1.78 -7.80
N ASN A 51 -7.85 -3.03 -7.37
CA ASN A 51 -8.50 -4.20 -7.94
C ASN A 51 -10.00 -4.26 -7.61
N GLY A 52 -10.46 -3.60 -6.54
CA GLY A 52 -11.89 -3.41 -6.26
C GLY A 52 -12.55 -2.34 -7.14
N ARG A 53 -11.76 -1.61 -7.94
CA ARG A 53 -12.19 -0.50 -8.79
C ARG A 53 -12.25 -0.88 -10.28
N GLU A 54 -11.97 -2.13 -10.65
CA GLU A 54 -12.02 -2.60 -12.04
C GLU A 54 -13.37 -2.32 -12.74
N GLY A 55 -14.46 -2.24 -11.97
CA GLY A 55 -15.78 -1.87 -12.49
C GLY A 55 -15.93 -0.38 -12.85
N SER A 56 -15.27 0.54 -12.13
CA SER A 56 -15.44 1.98 -12.40
C SER A 56 -14.55 2.48 -13.53
N ASP A 57 -13.35 1.91 -13.65
CA ASP A 57 -12.39 2.35 -14.66
C ASP A 57 -12.85 1.94 -16.06
N ARG A 58 -13.39 0.73 -16.21
CA ARG A 58 -13.98 0.26 -17.48
C ARG A 58 -15.22 1.06 -17.89
N ALA A 59 -16.02 1.53 -16.93
CA ALA A 59 -17.18 2.38 -17.19
C ALA A 59 -16.78 3.79 -17.62
N ASN A 60 -15.72 4.33 -17.01
CA ASN A 60 -15.16 5.63 -17.38
C ASN A 60 -14.54 5.58 -18.79
N ASP A 61 -13.72 4.56 -19.06
CA ASP A 61 -13.10 4.36 -20.37
C ASP A 61 -14.16 4.20 -21.47
N ALA A 62 -15.22 3.43 -21.23
CA ALA A 62 -16.33 3.30 -22.17
C ALA A 62 -17.07 4.62 -22.42
N ARG A 63 -17.20 5.49 -21.41
CA ARG A 63 -17.78 6.83 -21.59
C ARG A 63 -16.86 7.73 -22.40
N LEU A 64 -15.58 7.76 -22.06
CA LEU A 64 -14.57 8.57 -22.74
C LEU A 64 -14.46 8.19 -24.21
N LEU A 65 -14.43 6.89 -24.54
CA LEU A 65 -14.37 6.40 -25.92
C LEU A 65 -15.61 6.78 -26.75
N ARG A 66 -16.78 7.00 -26.13
CA ARG A 66 -17.97 7.50 -26.83
C ARG A 66 -17.88 8.99 -27.15
N GLU A 67 -17.05 9.73 -26.43
CA GLU A 67 -16.83 11.16 -26.60
C GLU A 67 -15.68 11.45 -27.59
N VAL A 68 -14.89 10.43 -27.99
CA VAL A 68 -13.79 10.57 -28.94
C VAL A 68 -14.33 10.82 -30.35
N PRO A 69 -13.96 11.94 -31.02
CA PRO A 69 -14.35 12.20 -32.39
C PRO A 69 -13.75 11.18 -33.38
N PRO A 70 -14.44 10.85 -34.48
CA PRO A 70 -14.08 9.75 -35.38
C PRO A 70 -12.75 9.92 -36.15
N HIS A 71 -12.14 11.10 -36.13
CA HIS A 71 -10.87 11.38 -36.80
C HIS A 71 -9.63 11.14 -35.90
N TRP A 72 -9.84 10.63 -34.67
CA TRP A 72 -8.79 10.32 -33.69
C TRP A 72 -8.54 8.81 -33.50
N GLY A 73 -9.17 7.95 -34.31
CA GLY A 73 -9.07 6.49 -34.26
C GLY A 73 -8.26 5.89 -35.39
#